data_AF-A0A9C9G0J7-F1
#
_entry.id   AF-A0A9C9G0J7-F1
#
_cell.length_a   1.000
_cell.length_b   1.000
_cell.length_c   1.000
_cell.angle_alpha   90.00
_cell.angle_beta   90.00
_cell.angle_gamma   90.00
#
_symmetry.space_group_name_H-M   'P 1'
#
loop_
_entity.id
_entity.type
_entity.pdbx_description
1 polymer ?
#
loop_
_entity_poly.entity_id
_entity_poly.type
_entity_poly.pdbx_seq_one_letter_code
_entity_poly.pdbx_strand_id
1 'polypeptide(L)'
;MSTGRHAGLTFSGNEATLAVPYHIHGPVADIDKKCEIFLHIPKCGGTTLHFIMACCAEFTRKSYTRYVIRDVNPPVLMRDGWTGAWDEVFHAKITSENSPLYISGHFPFGVHANIDVPCHYITLVRDPVAREISNFNHHYQKGFLDGDASLLKQMVQERIIIDNPQTRMLAGVGAMTGVCSEETWGLAVENLASCFSIIGTVENSSEVIRGVLALNGWPAIAYVRAQISAVKAIKSVNSELSGMLYDYHSYDRRLHECATEKWNEWKSLYVQGERKLDPDEPVICLPPDIHERKQPILIKGSQLSMLFG
;
A
#
# COMPACT_ATOMS: atom_id res chain seq x y z
N MET A 1 1.52 3.07 -20.88
CA MET A 1 1.83 1.68 -21.26
C MET A 1 2.84 1.12 -20.28
N SER A 2 2.43 0.13 -19.47
CA SER A 2 3.24 -0.47 -18.40
C SER A 2 4.27 -1.45 -18.97
N THR A 3 5.55 -1.04 -18.95
CA THR A 3 6.68 -1.90 -19.29
C THR A 3 7.04 -2.78 -18.09
N GLY A 4 6.75 -4.07 -18.21
CA GLY A 4 7.47 -5.20 -17.64
C GLY A 4 7.97 -5.11 -16.19
N ARG A 5 7.09 -5.40 -15.22
CA ARG A 5 7.50 -5.88 -13.87
C ARG A 5 6.67 -7.06 -13.35
N HIS A 6 5.77 -7.64 -14.15
CA HIS A 6 4.81 -8.64 -13.68
C HIS A 6 5.17 -10.11 -13.96
N ALA A 7 6.29 -10.37 -14.65
CA ALA A 7 6.79 -11.74 -14.83
C ALA A 7 7.28 -12.28 -13.47
N GLY A 8 6.51 -13.18 -12.85
CA GLY A 8 6.86 -13.85 -11.59
C GLY A 8 5.97 -13.53 -10.39
N LEU A 9 4.77 -12.99 -10.60
CA LEU A 9 3.77 -12.83 -9.53
C LEU A 9 3.09 -14.17 -9.24
N THR A 10 3.25 -14.66 -8.01
CA THR A 10 2.48 -15.78 -7.46
C THR A 10 1.33 -15.24 -6.61
N PHE A 11 0.22 -15.96 -6.54
CA PHE A 11 -0.94 -15.60 -5.71
C PHE A 11 -1.15 -16.64 -4.62
N SER A 12 -1.84 -16.28 -3.53
CA SER A 12 -2.04 -17.16 -2.36
C SER A 12 -3.03 -18.32 -2.59
N GLY A 13 -3.25 -18.73 -3.84
CA GLY A 13 -4.27 -19.70 -4.27
C GLY A 13 -5.17 -19.13 -5.37
N ASN A 14 -6.17 -19.91 -5.79
CA ASN A 14 -7.21 -19.50 -6.73
C ASN A 14 -8.44 -18.89 -6.02
N GLU A 15 -8.46 -18.85 -4.69
CA GLU A 15 -9.59 -18.33 -3.93
C GLU A 15 -9.68 -16.81 -4.04
N ALA A 16 -10.81 -16.35 -4.59
CA ALA A 16 -11.10 -14.94 -4.70
C ALA A 16 -11.71 -14.39 -3.41
N THR A 17 -11.28 -13.20 -3.05
CA THR A 17 -11.88 -12.38 -2.01
C THR A 17 -12.87 -11.42 -2.65
N LEU A 18 -14.11 -11.41 -2.17
CA LEU A 18 -15.09 -10.38 -2.50
C LEU A 18 -15.02 -9.26 -1.45
N ALA A 19 -14.71 -8.04 -1.88
CA ALA A 19 -14.82 -6.84 -1.06
C ALA A 19 -16.04 -6.02 -1.50
N VAL A 20 -17.07 -6.02 -0.65
CA VAL A 20 -18.24 -5.15 -0.80
C VAL A 20 -18.02 -3.88 0.01
N PRO A 21 -18.16 -2.67 -0.56
CA PRO A 21 -17.96 -1.42 0.17
C PRO A 21 -18.90 -1.32 1.38
N TYR A 22 -18.44 -0.69 2.45
CA TYR A 22 -19.28 -0.38 3.62
C TYR A 22 -20.40 0.59 3.26
N HIS A 23 -21.49 0.57 4.04
CA HIS A 23 -22.42 1.69 4.11
C HIS A 23 -21.84 2.74 5.06
N ILE A 24 -21.62 3.99 4.61
CA ILE A 24 -20.96 5.04 5.40
C ILE A 24 -21.81 6.30 5.64
N HIS A 25 -21.62 6.99 6.77
CA HIS A 25 -22.16 8.32 7.09
C HIS A 25 -21.37 9.44 6.39
N GLY A 26 -22.06 10.49 5.97
CA GLY A 26 -21.46 11.68 5.37
C GLY A 26 -21.39 11.62 3.84
N PRO A 27 -21.04 12.71 3.16
CA PRO A 27 -20.87 12.66 1.72
C PRO A 27 -19.75 11.66 1.39
N VAL A 28 -20.08 10.66 0.57
CA VAL A 28 -19.11 10.02 -0.34
C VAL A 28 -18.52 11.21 -1.10
N ALA A 29 -17.31 11.62 -0.76
CA ALA A 29 -16.85 13.01 -0.89
C ALA A 29 -17.06 13.59 -2.30
N ASP A 30 -16.97 14.92 -2.40
CA ASP A 30 -16.83 15.75 -3.62
C ASP A 30 -15.62 15.25 -4.47
N ILE A 31 -15.72 14.03 -5.01
CA ILE A 31 -14.71 13.23 -5.72
C ILE A 31 -14.20 14.00 -6.93
N ASP A 32 -15.00 14.93 -7.43
CA ASP A 32 -14.68 15.73 -8.60
C ASP A 32 -13.63 16.83 -8.33
N LYS A 33 -13.14 17.01 -7.09
CA LYS A 33 -12.15 18.07 -6.76
C LYS A 33 -10.93 17.64 -5.91
N LYS A 34 -10.68 16.35 -5.73
CA LYS A 34 -9.62 15.87 -4.82
C LYS A 34 -8.74 14.81 -5.46
N CYS A 35 -7.42 14.97 -5.40
CA CYS A 35 -6.46 13.95 -5.80
C CYS A 35 -6.21 12.98 -4.63
N GLU A 36 -6.37 11.68 -4.84
CA GLU A 36 -6.07 10.66 -3.84
C GLU A 36 -4.71 10.01 -4.11
N ILE A 37 -3.84 10.04 -3.10
CA ILE A 37 -2.46 9.59 -3.19
C ILE A 37 -2.30 8.33 -2.34
N PHE A 38 -2.10 7.20 -3.00
CA PHE A 38 -1.67 5.98 -2.34
C PHE A 38 -0.16 5.96 -2.15
N LEU A 39 0.28 6.37 -0.95
CA LEU A 39 1.66 6.25 -0.49
C LEU A 39 1.94 4.77 -0.22
N HIS A 40 2.51 4.11 -1.22
CA HIS A 40 2.75 2.67 -1.18
C HIS A 40 4.06 2.39 -0.47
N ILE A 41 3.99 2.05 0.82
CA ILE A 41 5.16 1.63 1.59
C ILE A 41 5.62 0.23 1.11
N PRO A 42 6.91 0.05 0.75
CA PRO A 42 7.42 -1.25 0.34
C PRO A 42 7.08 -2.35 1.35
N LYS A 43 6.59 -3.48 0.82
CA LYS A 43 6.29 -4.73 1.56
C LYS A 43 5.13 -4.64 2.56
N CYS A 44 4.29 -3.62 2.44
CA CYS A 44 3.06 -3.43 3.23
C CYS A 44 1.78 -3.76 2.45
N GLY A 45 1.77 -4.88 1.69
CA GLY A 45 0.56 -5.37 1.00
C GLY A 45 0.01 -4.47 -0.12
N GLY A 46 0.68 -3.36 -0.44
CA GLY A 46 0.14 -2.33 -1.32
C GLY A 46 0.01 -2.70 -2.78
N THR A 47 0.57 -3.82 -3.25
CA THR A 47 0.37 -4.26 -4.64
C THR A 47 -1.08 -4.57 -4.96
N THR A 48 -1.80 -5.26 -4.07
CA THR A 48 -3.23 -5.53 -4.26
C THR A 48 -4.03 -4.23 -4.32
N LEU A 49 -3.86 -3.34 -3.34
CA LEU A 49 -4.56 -2.06 -3.29
C LEU A 49 -4.23 -1.17 -4.51
N HIS A 50 -2.98 -1.14 -4.93
CA HIS A 50 -2.53 -0.47 -6.16
C HIS A 50 -3.32 -0.94 -7.39
N PHE A 51 -3.47 -2.26 -7.59
CA PHE A 51 -4.24 -2.80 -8.71
C PHE A 51 -5.72 -2.44 -8.61
N ILE A 52 -6.30 -2.54 -7.42
CA ILE A 52 -7.70 -2.15 -7.18
C ILE A 52 -7.92 -0.69 -7.59
N MET A 53 -7.09 0.23 -7.11
CA MET A 53 -7.21 1.65 -7.45
C MET A 53 -7.03 1.91 -8.95
N ALA A 54 -6.07 1.26 -9.60
CA ALA A 54 -5.86 1.40 -11.04
C ALA A 54 -7.10 0.94 -11.84
N CYS A 55 -7.69 -0.20 -11.47
CA CYS A 55 -8.88 -0.74 -12.12
C CYS A 55 -10.14 0.09 -11.86
N CYS A 56 -10.34 0.55 -10.61
CA CYS A 56 -11.47 1.43 -10.28
C CYS A 56 -11.37 2.79 -10.98
N ALA A 57 -10.16 3.34 -11.14
CA ALA A 57 -9.94 4.55 -11.92
C ALA A 57 -10.30 4.35 -13.41
N GLU A 58 -9.86 3.25 -14.02
CA GLU A 58 -10.24 2.91 -15.41
C GLU A 58 -11.76 2.78 -15.55
N PHE A 59 -12.42 2.07 -14.64
CA PHE A 59 -13.87 1.88 -14.64
C PHE A 59 -14.63 3.20 -14.52
N THR A 60 -14.17 4.10 -13.64
CA THR A 60 -14.78 5.42 -13.44
C THR A 60 -14.36 6.46 -14.48
N ARG A 61 -13.54 6.07 -15.47
CA ARG A 61 -12.94 6.95 -16.48
C ARG A 61 -12.18 8.13 -15.87
N LYS A 62 -11.55 7.88 -14.72
CA LYS A 62 -10.72 8.85 -14.00
C LYS A 62 -9.24 8.54 -14.25
N SER A 63 -8.43 9.59 -14.24
CA SER A 63 -7.00 9.51 -14.49
C SER A 63 -6.27 8.84 -13.33
N TYR A 64 -5.38 7.89 -13.65
CA TYR A 64 -4.56 7.15 -12.71
C TYR A 64 -3.09 7.22 -13.13
N THR A 65 -2.22 7.64 -12.22
CA THR A 65 -0.77 7.69 -12.49
C THR A 65 0.00 6.93 -11.42
N ARG A 66 0.85 5.99 -11.88
CA ARG A 66 1.81 5.32 -11.01
C ARG A 66 3.22 5.83 -11.26
N TYR A 67 3.84 6.37 -10.23
CA TYR A 67 5.24 6.74 -10.24
C TYR A 67 6.10 5.57 -9.78
N VAL A 68 7.14 5.30 -10.55
CA VAL A 68 8.06 4.18 -10.33
C VAL A 68 9.46 4.71 -10.15
N ILE A 69 10.21 4.02 -9.29
CA ILE A 69 11.61 4.34 -9.03
C ILE A 69 12.42 3.96 -10.28
N ARG A 70 13.10 4.95 -10.85
CA ARG A 70 14.06 4.81 -11.95
C ARG A 70 15.48 4.74 -11.38
N ASP A 71 16.38 4.11 -12.11
CA ASP A 71 17.83 4.17 -11.88
C ASP A 71 18.35 3.65 -10.51
N VAL A 72 17.49 2.96 -9.75
CA VAL A 72 17.87 2.25 -8.52
C VAL A 72 17.51 0.77 -8.67
N ASN A 73 18.49 -0.10 -8.45
CA ASN A 73 18.32 -1.55 -8.45
C ASN A 73 18.98 -2.17 -7.21
N PRO A 74 18.24 -2.86 -6.34
CA PRO A 74 16.78 -3.04 -6.34
C PRO A 74 16.00 -1.75 -6.02
N PRO A 75 14.86 -1.49 -6.69
CA PRO A 75 14.10 -0.25 -6.54
C PRO A 75 13.53 -0.04 -5.13
N VAL A 76 13.33 -1.10 -4.35
CA VAL A 76 12.71 -1.05 -3.02
C VAL A 76 13.71 -1.20 -1.86
N LEU A 77 15.02 -1.21 -2.13
CA LEU A 77 16.01 -1.16 -1.06
C LEU A 77 16.11 0.26 -0.51
N MET A 78 15.44 0.48 0.60
CA MET A 78 15.49 1.74 1.33
C MET A 78 16.82 1.85 2.08
N ARG A 79 17.48 2.99 1.91
CA ARG A 79 18.75 3.36 2.52
C ARG A 79 18.70 4.81 2.99
N ASP A 80 19.72 5.23 3.72
CA ASP A 80 19.90 6.63 4.09
C ASP A 80 19.79 7.55 2.84
N GLY A 81 18.97 8.60 2.95
CA GLY A 81 18.68 9.53 1.87
C GLY A 81 17.76 8.99 0.76
N TRP A 82 17.10 7.84 0.93
CA TRP A 82 16.22 7.28 -0.10
C TRP A 82 14.99 8.17 -0.37
N THR A 83 14.84 8.65 -1.60
CA THR A 83 13.70 9.46 -2.04
C THR A 83 12.65 8.66 -2.83
N GLY A 84 12.98 7.42 -3.22
CA GLY A 84 12.11 6.60 -4.04
C GLY A 84 11.75 7.29 -5.37
N ALA A 85 10.46 7.44 -5.65
CA ALA A 85 9.95 8.11 -6.85
C ALA A 85 9.50 9.56 -6.57
N TRP A 86 9.93 10.16 -5.46
CA TRP A 86 9.51 11.51 -5.07
C TRP A 86 9.88 12.56 -6.12
N ASP A 87 11.11 12.49 -6.64
CA ASP A 87 11.59 13.38 -7.69
C ASP A 87 10.78 13.22 -8.98
N GLU A 88 10.34 12.02 -9.33
CA GLU A 88 9.50 11.80 -10.52
C GLU A 88 8.14 12.51 -10.41
N VAL A 89 7.56 12.57 -9.19
CA VAL A 89 6.34 13.34 -8.95
C VAL A 89 6.62 14.83 -9.02
N PHE A 90 7.71 15.29 -8.40
CA PHE A 90 8.15 16.69 -8.44
C PHE A 90 8.32 17.21 -9.88
N HIS A 91 9.00 16.43 -10.74
CA HIS A 91 9.25 16.82 -12.13
C HIS A 91 8.00 16.76 -13.02
N ALA A 92 6.93 16.08 -12.62
CA ALA A 92 5.72 15.93 -13.43
C ALA A 92 4.89 17.22 -13.54
N LYS A 93 5.11 18.22 -12.66
CA LYS A 93 4.40 19.51 -12.65
C LYS A 93 2.88 19.34 -12.75
N ILE A 94 2.29 18.74 -11.71
CA ILE A 94 0.88 18.37 -11.68
C ILE A 94 0.04 19.61 -11.35
N THR A 95 -0.71 20.09 -12.34
CA THR A 95 -1.59 21.25 -12.27
C THR A 95 -3.06 20.82 -12.19
N SER A 96 -3.97 21.75 -11.91
CA SER A 96 -5.41 21.47 -11.93
C SER A 96 -5.94 20.98 -13.28
N GLU A 97 -5.27 21.32 -14.38
CA GLU A 97 -5.68 20.94 -15.74
C GLU A 97 -5.28 19.50 -16.11
N ASN A 98 -4.23 18.97 -15.48
CA ASN A 98 -3.67 17.66 -15.80
C ASN A 98 -3.61 16.70 -14.59
N SER A 99 -4.16 17.10 -13.43
CA SER A 99 -4.05 16.31 -12.21
C SER A 99 -4.69 14.94 -12.39
N PRO A 100 -3.94 13.85 -12.14
CA PRO A 100 -4.57 12.56 -11.99
C PRO A 100 -5.49 12.59 -10.78
N LEU A 101 -6.63 11.93 -10.88
CA LEU A 101 -7.49 11.75 -9.71
C LEU A 101 -6.82 10.81 -8.69
N TYR A 102 -6.01 9.86 -9.19
CA TYR A 102 -5.32 8.89 -8.35
C TYR A 102 -3.82 8.83 -8.65
N ILE A 103 -3.01 8.94 -7.61
CA ILE A 103 -1.55 8.80 -7.68
C ILE A 103 -1.12 7.62 -6.82
N SER A 104 -0.16 6.83 -7.28
CA SER A 104 0.47 5.81 -6.45
C SER A 104 1.96 5.72 -6.71
N GLY A 105 2.74 5.41 -5.68
CA GLY A 105 4.15 5.14 -5.84
C GLY A 105 4.86 4.86 -4.53
N HIS A 106 6.10 4.43 -4.66
CA HIS A 106 7.02 4.28 -3.54
C HIS A 106 7.78 5.60 -3.39
N PHE A 107 7.25 6.51 -2.57
CA PHE A 107 7.87 7.79 -2.26
C PHE A 107 7.54 8.17 -0.82
N PRO A 108 8.41 8.93 -0.13
CA PRO A 108 8.06 9.53 1.16
C PRO A 108 6.91 10.53 1.04
N PHE A 109 6.28 10.84 2.17
CA PHE A 109 5.24 11.86 2.28
C PHE A 109 5.72 13.24 1.79
N GLY A 110 4.77 14.05 1.31
CA GLY A 110 5.01 15.44 0.88
C GLY A 110 4.89 15.70 -0.62
N VAL A 111 4.68 14.66 -1.45
CA VAL A 111 4.55 14.84 -2.91
C VAL A 111 3.38 15.75 -3.33
N HIS A 112 2.34 15.87 -2.48
CA HIS A 112 1.20 16.77 -2.70
C HIS A 112 1.59 18.25 -2.78
N ALA A 113 2.75 18.64 -2.24
CA ALA A 113 3.24 20.01 -2.36
C ALA A 113 3.51 20.45 -3.81
N ASN A 114 3.56 19.51 -4.76
CA ASN A 114 3.74 19.76 -6.20
C ASN A 114 2.46 19.53 -7.01
N ILE A 115 1.30 19.52 -6.35
CA ILE A 115 0.00 19.24 -6.94
C ILE A 115 -0.94 20.40 -6.63
N ASP A 116 -1.41 21.09 -7.67
CA ASP A 116 -2.22 22.32 -7.52
C ASP A 116 -3.68 22.08 -7.09
N VAL A 117 -4.04 20.85 -6.72
CA VAL A 117 -5.37 20.48 -6.24
C VAL A 117 -5.29 19.88 -4.83
N PRO A 118 -6.34 20.01 -4.01
CA PRO A 118 -6.37 19.37 -2.69
C PRO A 118 -6.13 17.86 -2.79
N CYS A 119 -5.19 17.36 -1.97
CA CYS A 119 -4.83 15.96 -1.93
C CYS A 119 -5.19 15.31 -0.60
N HIS A 120 -5.55 14.03 -0.64
CA HIS A 120 -5.61 13.17 0.54
C HIS A 120 -4.77 11.92 0.32
N TYR A 121 -4.24 11.38 1.41
CA TYR A 121 -3.43 10.18 1.37
C TYR A 121 -4.17 8.96 1.86
N ILE A 122 -3.86 7.83 1.25
CA ILE A 122 -4.17 6.50 1.78
C ILE A 122 -2.87 5.72 1.92
N THR A 123 -2.77 4.89 2.97
CA THR A 123 -1.65 3.94 3.09
C THR A 123 -2.03 2.69 3.87
N LEU A 124 -1.14 1.70 3.77
CA LEU A 124 -1.13 0.51 4.60
C LEU A 124 0.25 0.40 5.24
N VAL A 125 0.27 0.18 6.56
CA VAL A 125 1.47 -0.23 7.31
C VAL A 125 1.40 -1.73 7.62
N ARG A 126 2.46 -2.28 8.17
CA ARG A 126 2.53 -3.70 8.53
C ARG A 126 3.32 -3.86 9.83
N ASP A 127 3.05 -4.94 10.55
CA ASP A 127 3.92 -5.34 11.64
C ASP A 127 5.40 -5.28 11.19
N PRO A 128 6.29 -4.57 11.92
CA PRO A 128 7.65 -4.31 11.46
C PRO A 128 8.46 -5.59 11.23
N VAL A 129 8.28 -6.62 12.07
CA VAL A 129 8.99 -7.90 11.92
C VAL A 129 8.50 -8.64 10.68
N ALA A 130 7.19 -8.74 10.48
CA ALA A 130 6.60 -9.36 9.31
C ALA A 130 6.95 -8.62 8.01
N ARG A 131 7.05 -7.29 8.07
CA ARG A 131 7.52 -6.43 6.98
C ARG A 131 8.98 -6.74 6.63
N GLU A 132 9.86 -6.85 7.63
CA GLU A 132 11.28 -7.10 7.40
C GLU A 132 11.53 -8.51 6.83
N ILE A 133 10.87 -9.54 7.37
CA ILE A 133 10.91 -10.89 6.80
C ILE A 133 10.44 -10.87 5.34
N SER A 134 9.38 -10.12 5.02
CA SER A 134 8.87 -10.00 3.66
C SER A 134 9.85 -9.27 2.73
N ASN A 135 10.56 -8.27 3.26
CA ASN A 135 11.59 -7.52 2.55
C ASN A 135 12.79 -8.41 2.23
N PHE A 136 13.32 -9.11 3.23
CA PHE A 136 14.42 -10.06 3.07
C PHE A 136 14.10 -11.12 2.00
N ASN A 137 12.95 -11.79 2.11
CA ASN A 137 12.54 -12.80 1.12
C ASN A 137 12.38 -12.24 -0.29
N HIS A 138 11.93 -10.98 -0.42
CA HIS A 138 11.81 -10.34 -1.72
C HIS A 138 13.18 -10.13 -2.37
N HIS A 139 14.16 -9.67 -1.59
CA HIS A 139 15.53 -9.50 -2.09
C HIS A 139 16.19 -10.85 -2.40
N TYR A 140 15.98 -11.86 -1.56
CA TYR A 140 16.44 -13.23 -1.82
C TYR A 140 15.89 -13.79 -3.14
N GLN A 141 14.57 -13.75 -3.34
CA GLN A 141 13.93 -14.25 -4.56
C GLN A 141 14.41 -13.54 -5.83
N LYS A 142 14.80 -12.27 -5.72
CA LYS A 142 15.33 -11.49 -6.84
C LYS A 142 16.85 -11.66 -7.04
N GLY A 143 17.50 -12.50 -6.23
CA GLY A 143 18.93 -12.77 -6.31
C GLY A 143 19.80 -11.61 -5.80
N PHE A 144 19.23 -10.67 -5.03
CA PHE A 144 19.99 -9.56 -4.44
C PHE A 144 20.63 -9.93 -3.10
N LEU A 145 20.10 -10.95 -2.44
CA LEU A 145 20.65 -11.50 -1.20
C LEU A 145 20.72 -13.02 -1.34
N ASP A 146 21.71 -13.61 -0.70
CA ASP A 146 21.82 -15.05 -0.49
C ASP A 146 22.10 -15.27 1.00
N GLY A 147 21.27 -16.05 1.67
CA GLY A 147 21.37 -16.25 3.11
C GLY A 147 20.05 -16.54 3.82
N ASP A 148 20.14 -16.66 5.14
CA ASP A 148 19.04 -17.04 6.02
C ASP A 148 18.83 -16.01 7.15
N ALA A 149 18.15 -16.43 8.23
CA ALA A 149 17.91 -15.57 9.39
C ALA A 149 19.18 -15.03 10.05
N SER A 150 20.32 -15.72 9.92
CA SER A 150 21.61 -15.26 10.47
C SER A 150 22.12 -14.03 9.72
N LEU A 151 21.96 -14.00 8.40
CA LEU A 151 22.30 -12.82 7.60
C LEU A 151 21.40 -11.64 7.98
N LEU A 152 20.09 -11.86 8.14
CA LEU A 152 19.18 -10.81 8.60
C LEU A 152 19.60 -10.26 9.96
N LYS A 153 20.00 -11.12 10.91
CA LYS A 153 20.53 -10.71 12.22
C LYS A 153 21.76 -9.83 12.05
N GLN A 154 22.71 -10.23 11.21
CA GLN A 154 23.92 -9.45 10.92
C GLN A 154 23.58 -8.08 10.31
N MET A 155 22.70 -8.02 9.32
CA MET A 155 22.29 -6.78 8.66
C MET A 155 21.68 -5.76 9.64
N VAL A 156 20.92 -6.24 10.64
CA VAL A 156 20.38 -5.39 11.72
C VAL A 156 21.50 -4.90 12.64
N GLN A 157 22.38 -5.80 13.09
CA GLN A 157 23.49 -5.47 14.00
C GLN A 157 24.48 -4.47 13.38
N GLU A 158 24.76 -4.62 12.09
CA GLU A 158 25.66 -3.76 11.32
C GLU A 158 24.95 -2.53 10.74
N ARG A 159 23.64 -2.37 10.99
CA ARG A 159 22.79 -1.27 10.49
C ARG A 159 22.85 -1.09 8.97
N ILE A 160 22.99 -2.20 8.24
CA ILE A 160 22.99 -2.24 6.77
C ILE A 160 21.61 -1.88 6.23
N ILE A 161 20.55 -2.31 6.91
CA ILE A 161 19.17 -1.93 6.60
C ILE A 161 18.76 -0.68 7.37
N ILE A 162 17.92 0.15 6.75
CA ILE A 162 17.37 1.33 7.42
C ILE A 162 16.42 0.93 8.56
N ASP A 163 16.53 1.62 9.69
CA ASP A 163 15.59 1.50 10.80
C ASP A 163 14.29 2.26 10.52
N ASN A 164 13.20 1.81 11.13
CA ASN A 164 11.87 2.45 11.08
C ASN A 164 11.41 2.97 9.68
N PRO A 165 11.53 2.16 8.61
CA PRO A 165 11.27 2.61 7.26
C PRO A 165 9.85 3.12 7.04
N GLN A 166 8.85 2.57 7.73
CA GLN A 166 7.46 2.98 7.57
C GLN A 166 7.23 4.38 8.18
N THR A 167 7.77 4.59 9.39
CA THR A 167 7.73 5.87 10.11
C THR A 167 8.44 6.95 9.29
N ARG A 168 9.64 6.68 8.80
CA ARG A 168 10.39 7.65 7.98
C ARG A 168 9.66 8.03 6.70
N MET A 169 9.07 7.06 6.00
CA MET A 169 8.27 7.35 4.80
C MET A 169 7.07 8.25 5.10
N LEU A 170 6.40 8.06 6.23
CA LEU A 170 5.24 8.86 6.61
C LEU A 170 5.62 10.23 7.19
N ALA A 171 6.80 10.34 7.82
CA ALA A 171 7.36 11.61 8.27
C ALA A 171 7.76 12.52 7.09
N GLY A 172 8.18 11.94 5.97
CA GLY A 172 8.45 12.65 4.72
C GLY A 172 9.90 12.56 4.25
N VAL A 173 10.18 13.16 3.09
CA VAL A 173 11.48 12.98 2.40
C VAL A 173 12.69 13.40 3.24
N GLY A 174 12.56 14.43 4.07
CA GLY A 174 13.62 14.90 4.97
C GLY A 174 13.95 13.90 6.10
N ALA A 175 13.02 13.01 6.45
CA ALA A 175 13.21 12.01 7.52
C ALA A 175 13.93 10.74 7.06
N MET A 176 14.31 10.67 5.78
CA MET A 176 15.01 9.51 5.21
C MET A 176 16.52 9.53 5.47
N THR A 177 17.05 10.60 6.09
CA THR A 177 18.47 10.74 6.43
C THR A 177 18.68 10.69 7.94
N GLY A 178 19.82 10.17 8.40
CA GLY A 178 20.19 10.16 9.82
C GLY A 178 19.42 9.14 10.64
N VAL A 179 19.39 9.30 11.96
CA VAL A 179 18.73 8.36 12.90
C VAL A 179 17.25 8.70 13.05
N CYS A 180 16.37 7.69 13.06
CA CYS A 180 14.94 7.90 13.32
C CYS A 180 14.79 8.30 14.80
N SER A 181 14.15 9.44 15.04
CA SER A 181 13.97 10.01 16.37
C SER A 181 12.51 10.07 16.77
N GLU A 182 12.27 10.47 18.02
CA GLU A 182 10.92 10.81 18.50
C GLU A 182 10.30 11.94 17.66
N GLU A 183 11.11 12.91 17.18
CA GLU A 183 10.61 13.95 16.26
C GLU A 183 10.19 13.35 14.92
N THR A 184 10.95 12.38 14.40
CA THR A 184 10.58 11.68 13.17
C THR A 184 9.25 10.95 13.33
N TRP A 185 9.04 10.27 14.45
CA TRP A 185 7.76 9.62 14.75
C TRP A 185 6.62 10.62 14.94
N GLY A 186 6.87 11.73 15.65
CA GLY A 186 5.90 12.81 15.84
C GLY A 186 5.42 13.39 14.51
N LEU A 187 6.34 13.67 13.58
CA LEU A 187 6.01 14.13 12.23
C LEU A 187 5.16 13.11 11.45
N ALA A 188 5.48 11.82 11.55
CA ALA A 188 4.68 10.78 10.91
C ALA A 188 3.24 10.79 11.45
N VAL A 189 3.07 10.85 12.78
CA VAL A 189 1.75 10.88 13.42
C VAL A 189 0.97 12.15 13.07
N GLU A 190 1.62 13.30 13.02
CA GLU A 190 1.01 14.57 12.61
C GLU A 190 0.52 14.50 11.16
N ASN A 191 1.36 14.02 10.24
CA ASN A 191 0.99 13.84 8.84
C ASN A 191 -0.20 12.87 8.69
N LEU A 192 -0.22 11.77 9.45
CA LEU A 192 -1.35 10.85 9.49
C LEU A 192 -2.65 11.49 9.97
N ALA A 193 -2.58 12.44 10.89
CA ALA A 193 -3.77 13.14 11.40
C ALA A 193 -4.29 14.19 10.42
N SER A 194 -3.40 14.90 9.71
CA SER A 194 -3.74 16.07 8.91
C SER A 194 -4.04 15.76 7.44
N CYS A 195 -3.43 14.71 6.88
CA CYS A 195 -3.45 14.49 5.42
C CYS A 195 -4.01 13.13 4.98
N PHE A 196 -4.16 12.15 5.87
CA PHE A 196 -4.60 10.80 5.50
C PHE A 196 -6.10 10.63 5.69
N SER A 197 -6.81 10.24 4.63
CA SER A 197 -8.23 9.89 4.70
C SER A 197 -8.44 8.49 5.28
N ILE A 198 -7.55 7.55 4.93
CA ILE A 198 -7.55 6.18 5.43
C ILE A 198 -6.11 5.74 5.71
N ILE A 199 -5.90 5.21 6.90
CA ILE A 199 -4.75 4.38 7.22
C ILE A 199 -5.26 3.06 7.78
N GLY A 200 -4.61 1.96 7.40
CA GLY A 200 -4.80 0.68 8.03
C GLY A 200 -3.54 -0.15 7.99
N THR A 201 -3.69 -1.44 8.28
CA THR A 201 -2.60 -2.38 8.36
C THR A 201 -2.76 -3.50 7.34
N VAL A 202 -1.68 -4.21 7.02
CA VAL A 202 -1.77 -5.38 6.14
C VAL A 202 -2.69 -6.45 6.74
N GLU A 203 -2.67 -6.59 8.06
CA GLU A 203 -3.45 -7.57 8.81
C GLU A 203 -4.97 -7.33 8.64
N ASN A 204 -5.41 -6.08 8.56
CA ASN A 204 -6.82 -5.70 8.32
C ASN A 204 -7.10 -5.22 6.89
N SER A 205 -6.17 -5.44 5.95
CA SER A 205 -6.26 -4.91 4.58
C SER A 205 -7.55 -5.23 3.83
N SER A 206 -8.18 -6.39 4.09
CA SER A 206 -9.48 -6.71 3.49
C SER A 206 -10.59 -5.76 3.95
N GLU A 207 -10.59 -5.34 5.21
CA GLU A 207 -11.53 -4.33 5.71
C GLU A 207 -11.18 -2.95 5.16
N VAL A 208 -9.89 -2.60 5.14
CA VAL A 208 -9.43 -1.31 4.63
C VAL A 208 -9.84 -1.10 3.18
N ILE A 209 -9.66 -2.12 2.32
CA ILE A 209 -10.10 -2.08 0.92
C ILE A 209 -11.59 -1.72 0.82
N ARG A 210 -12.45 -2.28 1.67
CA ARG A 210 -13.89 -1.97 1.69
C ARG A 210 -14.16 -0.53 2.09
N GLY A 211 -13.36 0.03 3.00
CA GLY A 211 -13.37 1.45 3.34
C GLY A 211 -12.97 2.34 2.17
N VAL A 212 -11.88 2.00 1.47
CA VAL A 212 -11.40 2.73 0.28
C VAL A 212 -12.45 2.74 -0.82
N LEU A 213 -13.09 1.59 -1.09
CA LEU A 213 -14.18 1.49 -2.07
C LEU A 213 -15.36 2.38 -1.67
N ALA A 214 -15.78 2.34 -0.40
CA ALA A 214 -16.90 3.14 0.09
C ALA A 214 -16.61 4.65 0.01
N LEU A 215 -15.41 5.07 0.43
CA LEU A 215 -15.00 6.47 0.41
C LEU A 215 -15.00 7.07 -1.01
N ASN A 216 -14.62 6.25 -2.00
CA ASN A 216 -14.53 6.64 -3.40
C ASN A 216 -15.81 6.34 -4.22
N GLY A 217 -16.87 5.84 -3.58
CA GLY A 217 -18.11 5.47 -4.27
C GLY A 217 -17.91 4.38 -5.34
N TRP A 218 -16.90 3.52 -5.16
CA TRP A 218 -16.54 2.49 -6.12
C TRP A 218 -17.41 1.23 -5.94
N PRO A 219 -17.66 0.47 -7.03
CA PRO A 219 -18.41 -0.78 -6.96
C PRO A 219 -17.66 -1.84 -6.13
N ALA A 220 -18.36 -2.93 -5.79
CA ALA A 220 -17.72 -4.08 -5.19
C ALA A 220 -16.64 -4.66 -6.11
N ILE A 221 -15.65 -5.32 -5.50
CA ILE A 221 -14.53 -5.91 -6.23
C ILE A 221 -14.26 -7.35 -5.77
N ALA A 222 -14.09 -8.24 -6.73
CA ALA A 222 -13.60 -9.59 -6.50
C ALA A 222 -12.14 -9.69 -6.96
N TYR A 223 -11.24 -10.12 -6.10
CA TYR A 223 -9.81 -10.11 -6.38
C TYR A 223 -9.09 -11.27 -5.70
N VAL A 224 -7.97 -11.67 -6.28
CA VAL A 224 -7.04 -12.61 -5.64
C VAL A 224 -5.90 -11.83 -5.00
N ARG A 225 -5.53 -12.20 -3.76
CA ARG A 225 -4.43 -11.56 -3.05
C ARG A 225 -3.10 -11.87 -3.73
N ALA A 226 -2.40 -10.84 -4.18
CA ALA A 226 -1.06 -10.97 -4.74
C ALA A 226 -0.08 -11.40 -3.64
N GLN A 227 0.60 -12.55 -3.82
CA GLN A 227 1.65 -13.02 -2.92
C GLN A 227 2.99 -13.06 -3.65
N ILE A 228 3.70 -11.94 -3.59
CA ILE A 228 4.85 -11.68 -4.48
C ILE A 228 6.07 -12.57 -4.17
N SER A 229 6.13 -13.20 -2.99
CA SER A 229 7.25 -14.09 -2.58
C SER A 229 6.88 -15.57 -2.58
N ALA A 230 7.00 -16.22 -3.74
CA ALA A 230 6.80 -17.67 -3.89
C ALA A 230 7.87 -18.48 -3.15
N VAL A 231 9.13 -18.08 -3.31
CA VAL A 231 10.30 -18.68 -2.66
C VAL A 231 10.64 -17.85 -1.44
N LYS A 232 10.79 -18.52 -0.29
CA LYS A 232 11.10 -17.88 0.99
C LYS A 232 12.38 -18.48 1.56
N ALA A 233 13.38 -17.65 1.78
CA ALA A 233 14.55 -17.99 2.60
C ALA A 233 14.18 -18.08 4.08
N ILE A 234 13.32 -17.18 4.55
CA ILE A 234 12.91 -17.09 5.95
C ILE A 234 11.38 -17.15 6.04
N LYS A 235 10.83 -18.13 6.78
CA LYS A 235 9.39 -18.18 7.07
C LYS A 235 9.02 -17.43 8.35
N SER A 236 9.88 -17.54 9.35
CA SER A 236 9.77 -16.92 10.67
C SER A 236 11.17 -16.74 11.24
N VAL A 237 11.29 -15.92 12.29
CA VAL A 237 12.52 -15.73 13.06
C VAL A 237 12.31 -16.25 14.49
N ASN A 238 13.41 -16.57 15.19
CA ASN A 238 13.35 -16.96 16.60
C ASN A 238 13.03 -15.74 17.49
N SER A 239 12.75 -15.98 18.78
CA SER A 239 12.40 -14.92 19.74
C SER A 239 13.49 -13.87 19.93
N GLU A 240 14.76 -14.29 19.92
CA GLU A 240 15.91 -13.40 20.04
C GLU A 240 15.95 -12.38 18.88
N LEU A 241 15.95 -12.85 17.64
CA LEU A 241 15.97 -11.98 16.46
C LEU A 241 14.67 -11.17 16.33
N SER A 242 13.53 -11.75 16.71
CA SER A 242 12.26 -11.01 16.77
C SER A 242 12.35 -9.81 17.71
N GLY A 243 12.89 -10.00 18.92
CA GLY A 243 13.12 -8.92 19.89
C GLY A 243 14.05 -7.84 19.34
N MET A 244 15.19 -8.24 18.78
CA MET A 244 16.12 -7.31 18.14
C MET A 244 15.48 -6.48 17.02
N LEU A 245 14.65 -7.09 16.19
CA LEU A 245 13.93 -6.39 15.11
C LEU A 245 12.89 -5.42 15.67
N TYR A 246 12.15 -5.79 16.72
CA TYR A 246 11.21 -4.88 17.36
C TYR A 246 11.90 -3.68 18.01
N ASP A 247 13.07 -3.89 18.62
CA ASP A 247 13.86 -2.80 19.21
C ASP A 247 14.41 -1.88 18.11
N TYR A 248 14.94 -2.47 17.03
CA TYR A 248 15.46 -1.73 15.87
C TYR A 248 14.38 -0.94 15.13
N HIS A 249 13.17 -1.48 15.03
CA HIS A 249 12.01 -0.88 14.40
C HIS A 249 10.95 -0.40 15.42
N SER A 250 11.40 0.13 16.55
CA SER A 250 10.53 0.51 17.68
C SER A 250 9.50 1.61 17.33
N TYR A 251 9.84 2.56 16.47
CA TYR A 251 8.88 3.56 16.01
C TYR A 251 7.88 3.00 15.00
N ASP A 252 8.28 2.05 14.15
CA ASP A 252 7.35 1.34 13.26
C ASP A 252 6.36 0.47 14.04
N ARG A 253 6.79 -0.08 15.18
CA ARG A 253 5.88 -0.79 16.10
C ARG A 253 4.82 0.16 16.66
N ARG A 254 5.23 1.31 17.19
CA ARG A 254 4.31 2.34 17.69
C ARG A 254 3.39 2.88 16.59
N LEU A 255 3.93 3.05 15.40
CA LEU A 255 3.17 3.46 14.22
C LEU A 255 2.11 2.42 13.84
N HIS A 256 2.44 1.13 13.91
CA HIS A 256 1.49 0.05 13.61
C HIS A 256 0.32 0.02 14.61
N GLU A 257 0.61 0.22 15.89
CA GLU A 257 -0.40 0.40 16.94
C GLU A 257 -1.29 1.62 16.63
N CYS A 258 -0.70 2.78 16.35
CA CYS A 258 -1.41 4.00 15.96
C CYS A 258 -2.29 3.83 14.71
N ALA A 259 -1.79 3.13 13.68
CA ALA A 259 -2.54 2.83 12.47
C ALA A 259 -3.76 1.94 12.73
N THR A 260 -3.62 0.98 13.65
CA THR A 260 -4.72 0.12 14.08
C THR A 260 -5.81 0.91 14.80
N GLU A 261 -5.42 1.80 15.70
CA GLU A 261 -6.33 2.70 16.42
C GLU A 261 -7.07 3.64 15.45
N LYS A 262 -6.34 4.30 14.55
CA LYS A 262 -6.93 5.19 13.53
C LYS A 262 -7.88 4.46 12.59
N TRP A 263 -7.59 3.22 12.20
CA TRP A 263 -8.53 2.43 11.41
C TRP A 263 -9.82 2.13 12.18
N ASN A 264 -9.72 1.78 13.45
CA ASN A 264 -10.89 1.52 14.29
C ASN A 264 -11.71 2.78 14.55
N GLU A 265 -11.06 3.93 14.76
CA GLU A 265 -11.69 5.24 14.85
C GLU A 265 -12.44 5.57 13.56
N TRP A 266 -11.79 5.44 12.40
CA TRP A 266 -12.42 5.67 11.09
C TRP A 266 -13.66 4.79 10.91
N LYS A 267 -13.57 3.49 11.23
CA LYS A 267 -14.73 2.59 11.18
C LYS A 267 -15.85 3.07 12.10
N SER A 268 -15.54 3.45 13.34
CA SER A 268 -16.55 3.93 14.30
C SER A 268 -17.22 5.23 13.87
N LEU A 269 -16.50 6.12 13.19
CA LEU A 269 -17.02 7.41 12.74
C LEU A 269 -17.87 7.28 11.48
N TYR A 270 -17.42 6.45 10.53
CA TYR A 270 -17.98 6.44 9.19
C TYR A 270 -18.83 5.22 8.89
N VAL A 271 -18.55 4.02 9.40
CA VAL A 271 -19.27 2.80 9.00
C VAL A 271 -20.60 2.67 9.74
N GLN A 272 -21.71 2.75 8.99
CA GLN A 272 -23.07 2.47 9.47
C GLN A 272 -23.38 0.98 9.54
N GLY A 273 -22.76 0.21 8.65
CA GLY A 273 -23.02 -1.21 8.59
C GLY A 273 -22.41 -1.89 7.37
N GLU A 274 -22.52 -3.20 7.42
CA GLU A 274 -22.23 -4.11 6.34
C GLU A 274 -23.24 -3.92 5.20
N ARG A 275 -22.76 -3.89 3.95
CA ARG A 275 -23.60 -3.85 2.75
C ARG A 275 -23.68 -5.24 2.14
N LYS A 276 -24.87 -5.64 1.69
CA LYS A 276 -25.05 -6.84 0.86
C LYS A 276 -24.91 -6.47 -0.61
N LEU A 277 -24.27 -7.35 -1.38
CA LEU A 277 -24.14 -7.21 -2.81
C LEU A 277 -25.50 -7.45 -3.48
N ASP A 278 -25.98 -6.49 -4.28
CA ASP A 278 -27.16 -6.68 -5.13
C ASP A 278 -26.79 -7.62 -6.33
N PRO A 279 -27.60 -8.63 -6.66
CA PRO A 279 -27.34 -9.51 -7.80
C PRO A 279 -27.17 -8.80 -9.16
N ASP A 280 -27.73 -7.61 -9.33
CA ASP A 280 -27.66 -6.83 -10.58
C ASP A 280 -26.60 -5.73 -10.56
N GLU A 281 -25.97 -5.44 -9.42
CA GLU A 281 -24.93 -4.40 -9.36
C GLU A 281 -23.64 -4.85 -10.07
N PRO A 282 -22.90 -3.89 -10.66
CA PRO A 282 -21.59 -4.17 -11.24
C PRO A 282 -20.58 -4.57 -10.16
N VAL A 283 -19.78 -5.58 -10.47
CA VAL A 283 -18.62 -6.02 -9.70
C VAL A 283 -17.39 -5.97 -10.60
N ILE A 284 -16.35 -5.28 -10.15
CA ILE A 284 -15.04 -5.32 -10.79
C ILE A 284 -14.38 -6.65 -10.41
N CYS A 285 -13.89 -7.41 -11.38
CA CYS A 285 -13.23 -8.68 -11.16
C CYS A 285 -11.77 -8.62 -11.62
N LEU A 286 -10.88 -8.94 -10.70
CA LEU A 286 -9.44 -9.07 -10.90
C LEU A 286 -9.06 -10.56 -10.84
N PRO A 287 -9.12 -11.29 -11.97
CA PRO A 287 -8.78 -12.70 -12.01
C PRO A 287 -7.29 -12.94 -11.68
N PRO A 288 -6.88 -14.18 -11.36
CA PRO A 288 -5.47 -14.50 -11.10
C PRO A 288 -4.51 -14.10 -12.24
N ASP A 289 -4.97 -14.13 -13.49
CA ASP A 289 -4.21 -13.79 -14.69
C ASP A 289 -4.33 -12.29 -15.07
N ILE A 290 -4.83 -11.43 -14.18
CA ILE A 290 -5.01 -9.99 -14.42
C ILE A 290 -3.72 -9.29 -14.88
N HIS A 291 -2.55 -9.80 -14.49
CA HIS A 291 -1.25 -9.27 -14.91
C HIS A 291 -0.93 -9.52 -16.40
N GLU A 292 -1.48 -10.59 -16.95
CA GLU A 292 -1.36 -10.93 -18.37
C GLU A 292 -2.43 -10.19 -19.18
N ARG A 293 -3.66 -10.15 -18.67
CA ARG A 293 -4.81 -9.46 -19.30
C ARG A 293 -4.67 -7.95 -19.31
N LYS A 294 -4.05 -7.38 -18.28
CA LYS A 294 -3.87 -5.93 -18.05
C LYS A 294 -5.18 -5.12 -18.00
N GLN A 295 -6.35 -5.76 -17.95
CA GLN A 295 -7.65 -5.11 -17.85
C GLN A 295 -8.61 -5.90 -16.93
N PRO A 296 -9.39 -5.21 -16.08
CA PRO A 296 -10.38 -5.85 -15.21
C PRO A 296 -11.58 -6.38 -16.03
N ILE A 297 -12.28 -7.37 -15.47
CA ILE A 297 -13.54 -7.87 -16.03
C ILE A 297 -14.69 -7.24 -15.26
N LEU A 298 -15.69 -6.72 -15.95
CA LEU A 298 -16.92 -6.24 -15.33
C LEU A 298 -17.98 -7.34 -15.42
N ILE A 299 -18.55 -7.73 -14.27
CA ILE A 299 -19.64 -8.70 -14.19
C ILE A 299 -20.78 -8.16 -13.32
N LYS A 300 -21.95 -8.79 -13.38
CA LYS A 300 -23.00 -8.61 -12.38
C LYS A 300 -22.73 -9.46 -11.14
N GLY A 301 -23.24 -9.06 -9.98
CA GLY A 301 -23.13 -9.84 -8.74
C GLY A 301 -23.63 -11.28 -8.87
N SER A 302 -24.71 -11.49 -9.62
CA SER A 302 -25.27 -12.82 -9.96
C SER A 302 -24.32 -13.75 -10.72
N GLN A 303 -23.25 -13.21 -11.32
CA GLN A 303 -22.29 -13.96 -12.13
C GLN A 303 -21.02 -14.37 -11.37
N LEU A 304 -20.89 -14.01 -10.09
CA LEU A 304 -19.68 -14.27 -9.29
C LEU A 304 -19.32 -15.76 -9.20
N SER A 305 -20.32 -16.63 -9.09
CA SER A 305 -20.12 -18.08 -9.00
C SER A 305 -19.54 -18.70 -10.28
N MET A 306 -19.63 -18.02 -11.43
CA MET A 306 -19.14 -18.52 -12.71
C MET A 306 -17.64 -18.24 -12.95
N LEU A 307 -17.02 -17.32 -12.19
CA LEU A 307 -15.62 -16.92 -12.40
C LEU A 307 -14.62 -17.53 -11.42
N PHE A 308 -15.10 -18.01 -10.26
CA PHE A 308 -14.26 -18.53 -9.18
C PHE A 308 -14.65 -19.95 -8.75
N GLY A 309 -15.37 -20.67 -9.62
CA GLY A 309 -15.70 -22.10 -9.49
C GLY A 309 -14.63 -23.01 -10.06
#